data_AF-A0A892ICV7-F1
#
_entry.id   AF-A0A892ICV7-F1
#
_cell.length_a   1.000
_cell.length_b   1.000
_cell.length_c   1.000
_cell.angle_alpha   90.00
_cell.angle_beta   90.00
_cell.angle_gamma   90.00
#
_symmetry.space_group_name_H-M   'P 1'
#
loop_
_entity.id
_entity.type
_entity.pdbx_description
1 polymer ?
#
loop_
_entity_poly.entity_id
_entity_poly.type
_entity_poly.pdbx_seq_one_letter_code
_entity_poly.pdbx_strand_id
1 'polypeptide(L)'
;MASIEIREYGKSRDADAASECKKFRPTVKQLRNFFSKAYPVEGYMFTHERYSSCYATGALKFSDGSSGTWQLSSSGVATLTFTRGDVVTLYYKNNKWRDPFACTYGLGEAGDC
;
A
#
# COMPACT_ATOMS: atom_id res chain seq x y z
N MET A 1 -6.59 0.76 -16.10
CA MET A 1 -5.82 -0.39 -15.57
C MET A 1 -6.42 -1.67 -16.11
N ALA A 2 -5.62 -2.48 -16.80
CA ALA A 2 -6.06 -3.71 -17.45
C ALA A 2 -6.14 -4.88 -16.45
N SER A 3 -5.05 -5.17 -15.75
CA SER A 3 -5.00 -6.25 -14.74
C SER A 3 -4.28 -5.81 -13.48
N ILE A 4 -4.64 -6.44 -12.37
CA ILE A 4 -3.96 -6.32 -11.08
C ILE A 4 -3.98 -7.69 -10.41
N GLU A 5 -2.84 -8.08 -9.88
CA GLU A 5 -2.60 -9.38 -9.26
C GLU A 5 -1.99 -9.15 -7.87
N ILE A 6 -2.44 -9.93 -6.89
CA ILE A 6 -1.86 -9.97 -5.54
C ILE A 6 -0.96 -11.21 -5.48
N ARG A 7 0.33 -11.00 -5.27
CA ARG A 7 1.30 -12.09 -5.11
C ARG A 7 1.42 -12.50 -3.65
N GLU A 8 1.52 -11.51 -2.76
CA GLU A 8 1.61 -11.73 -1.32
C GLU A 8 0.77 -10.69 -0.58
N TYR A 9 0.25 -11.07 0.58
CA TYR A 9 -0.45 -10.17 1.50
C TYR A 9 -0.17 -10.54 2.94
N GLY A 10 -0.37 -9.57 3.84
CA GLY A 10 -0.18 -9.74 5.27
C GLY A 10 1.24 -10.08 5.69
N LYS A 11 2.22 -9.67 4.88
CA LYS A 11 3.64 -9.78 5.21
C LYS A 11 4.02 -8.67 6.19
N SER A 12 5.04 -8.93 7.00
CA SER A 12 5.57 -7.95 7.95
C SER A 12 7.02 -7.64 7.65
N ARG A 13 7.39 -6.37 7.82
CA ARG A 13 8.79 -5.91 7.85
C ARG A 13 9.45 -6.20 9.20
N ASP A 14 8.64 -6.31 10.25
CA ASP A 14 9.07 -6.53 11.63
C ASP A 14 8.53 -7.89 12.12
N ALA A 15 9.42 -8.77 12.60
CA ALA A 15 9.05 -10.14 12.97
C ALA A 15 7.93 -10.20 14.02
N ASP A 16 7.95 -9.27 14.97
CA ASP A 16 6.98 -9.18 16.07
C ASP A 16 5.57 -8.81 15.61
N ALA A 17 5.45 -8.12 14.47
CA ALA A 17 4.17 -7.73 13.88
C ALA A 17 3.57 -8.79 12.93
N ALA A 18 4.28 -9.91 12.69
CA ALA A 18 3.88 -10.90 11.68
C ALA A 18 2.50 -11.54 11.94
N SER A 19 2.12 -11.74 13.20
CA SER A 19 0.82 -12.30 13.57
C SER A 19 -0.32 -11.34 13.23
N GLU A 20 -0.16 -10.06 13.56
CA GLU A 20 -1.13 -9.00 13.29
C GLU A 20 -1.22 -8.69 11.79
N CYS A 21 -0.10 -8.70 11.07
CA CYS A 21 -0.08 -8.43 9.63
C CYS A 21 -0.86 -9.47 8.82
N LYS A 22 -1.04 -10.71 9.30
CA LYS A 22 -1.92 -11.69 8.63
C LYS A 22 -3.37 -11.22 8.49
N LYS A 23 -3.81 -10.25 9.32
CA LYS A 23 -5.15 -9.64 9.23
C LYS A 23 -5.25 -8.63 8.08
N PHE A 24 -4.12 -8.12 7.58
CA PHE A 24 -4.07 -7.25 6.40
C PHE A 24 -4.22 -8.08 5.12
N ARG A 25 -5.45 -8.15 4.61
CA ARG A 25 -5.82 -8.95 3.44
C ARG A 25 -6.57 -8.07 2.41
N PRO A 26 -5.87 -7.20 1.67
CA PRO A 26 -6.51 -6.38 0.64
C PRO A 26 -7.08 -7.27 -0.46
N THR A 27 -8.22 -6.87 -1.01
CA THR A 27 -8.88 -7.55 -2.13
C THR A 27 -8.56 -6.84 -3.44
N VAL A 28 -8.71 -7.56 -4.57
CA VAL A 28 -8.57 -6.95 -5.91
C VAL A 28 -9.49 -5.74 -6.08
N LYS A 29 -10.72 -5.78 -5.56
CA LYS A 29 -11.66 -4.64 -5.64
C LYS A 29 -11.15 -3.41 -4.88
N GLN A 30 -10.61 -3.60 -3.67
CA GLN A 30 -10.02 -2.51 -2.89
C GLN A 30 -8.78 -1.93 -3.58
N LEU A 31 -7.89 -2.79 -4.10
CA LEU A 31 -6.71 -2.34 -4.82
C LEU A 31 -7.07 -1.56 -6.09
N ARG A 32 -8.08 -2.01 -6.85
CA ARG A 32 -8.58 -1.26 -8.02
C ARG A 32 -9.06 0.13 -7.63
N ASN A 33 -9.84 0.25 -6.55
CA ASN A 33 -10.29 1.55 -6.04
C ASN A 33 -9.10 2.40 -5.56
N PHE A 34 -8.13 1.79 -4.84
CA PHE A 34 -6.92 2.46 -4.39
C PHE A 34 -6.13 3.07 -5.56
N PHE A 35 -5.70 2.26 -6.53
CA PHE A 35 -4.91 2.75 -7.68
C PHE A 35 -5.67 3.71 -8.60
N SER A 36 -7.00 3.74 -8.54
CA SER A 36 -7.81 4.72 -9.29
C SER A 36 -7.91 6.09 -8.61
N LYS A 37 -7.63 6.18 -7.31
CA LYS A 37 -7.81 7.40 -6.49
C LYS A 37 -6.55 7.86 -5.77
N ALA A 38 -5.56 7.00 -5.69
CA ALA A 38 -4.29 7.32 -5.08
C ALA A 38 -3.58 8.39 -5.92
N TYR A 39 -2.94 9.32 -5.21
CA TYR A 39 -2.20 10.41 -5.81
C TYR A 39 -0.72 10.29 -5.44
N PRO A 40 0.18 10.80 -6.30
CA PRO A 40 1.60 10.77 -6.03
C PRO A 40 1.92 11.65 -4.82
N VAL A 41 2.81 11.14 -3.97
CA VAL A 41 3.33 11.85 -2.79
C VAL A 41 4.84 11.67 -2.72
N GLU A 42 5.50 12.50 -1.92
CA GLU A 42 6.92 12.33 -1.62
C GLU A 42 7.16 11.09 -0.76
N GLY A 43 8.35 10.49 -0.89
CA GLY A 43 8.73 9.31 -0.11
C GLY A 43 8.69 9.51 1.41
N TYR A 44 8.79 10.77 1.87
CA TYR A 44 8.66 11.17 3.27
C TYR A 44 7.33 10.69 3.90
N MET A 45 6.25 10.64 3.11
CA MET A 45 4.95 10.14 3.56
C MET A 45 5.05 8.69 4.08
N PHE A 46 5.82 7.85 3.41
CA PHE A 46 6.04 6.47 3.84
C PHE A 46 6.95 6.39 5.07
N THR A 47 8.05 7.13 5.08
CA THR A 47 9.13 6.91 6.04
C THR A 47 8.87 7.55 7.40
N HIS A 48 8.06 8.61 7.48
CA HIS A 48 7.86 9.37 8.72
C HIS A 48 6.40 9.43 9.18
N GLU A 49 5.44 9.53 8.27
CA GLU A 49 4.03 9.74 8.68
C GLU A 49 3.20 8.45 8.74
N ARG A 50 3.50 7.49 7.86
CA ARG A 50 2.66 6.32 7.61
C ARG A 50 3.45 5.02 7.56
N TYR A 51 4.59 4.95 8.25
CA TYR A 51 5.36 3.71 8.30
C TYR A 51 4.49 2.60 8.91
N SER A 52 4.31 1.53 8.16
CA SER A 52 3.56 0.36 8.60
C SER A 52 4.41 -0.88 8.40
N SER A 53 4.52 -1.72 9.42
CA SER A 53 5.20 -3.01 9.31
C SER A 53 4.48 -3.92 8.32
N CYS A 54 3.16 -3.81 8.19
CA CYS A 54 2.36 -4.69 7.34
C CYS A 54 2.32 -4.25 5.88
N TYR A 55 2.57 -5.19 4.98
CA TYR A 55 2.51 -4.95 3.54
C TYR A 55 1.94 -6.13 2.73
N ALA A 56 1.59 -5.79 1.50
CA ALA A 56 1.18 -6.68 0.43
C ALA A 56 1.96 -6.32 -0.83
N THR A 57 2.18 -7.29 -1.71
CA THR A 57 2.90 -7.11 -2.96
C THR A 57 2.12 -7.70 -4.12
N GLY A 58 2.41 -7.20 -5.31
CA GLY A 58 1.83 -7.76 -6.51
C GLY A 58 2.33 -7.11 -7.78
N ALA A 59 1.60 -7.36 -8.85
CA ALA A 59 1.87 -6.79 -10.16
C ALA A 59 0.62 -6.11 -10.70
N LEU A 60 0.81 -5.14 -11.58
CA LEU A 60 -0.27 -4.53 -12.33
C LEU A 60 0.15 -4.26 -13.77
N LYS A 61 -0.84 -4.23 -14.65
CA LYS A 61 -0.70 -3.85 -16.06
C LYS A 61 -1.74 -2.80 -16.38
N PHE A 62 -1.29 -1.70 -16.96
CA PHE A 62 -2.14 -0.63 -17.45
C PHE A 62 -2.64 -0.92 -18.86
N SER A 63 -3.67 -0.18 -19.26
CA SER A 63 -4.34 -0.38 -20.55
C SER A 63 -3.50 0.11 -21.73
N ASP A 64 -2.55 1.00 -21.48
CA ASP A 64 -1.55 1.50 -22.43
C ASP A 64 -0.38 0.53 -22.66
N GLY A 65 -0.42 -0.65 -22.04
CA GLY A 65 0.63 -1.66 -22.11
C GLY A 65 1.73 -1.51 -21.07
N SER A 66 1.79 -0.39 -20.32
CA SER A 66 2.76 -0.24 -19.24
C SER A 66 2.48 -1.21 -18.09
N SER A 67 3.52 -1.64 -17.39
CA SER A 67 3.45 -2.61 -16.31
C SER A 67 4.41 -2.29 -15.19
N GLY A 68 4.15 -2.87 -14.02
CA GLY A 68 5.01 -2.72 -12.86
C GLY A 68 4.64 -3.65 -11.72
N THR A 69 5.51 -3.66 -10.72
CA THR A 69 5.25 -4.29 -9.43
C THR A 69 4.86 -3.22 -8.42
N TRP A 70 4.03 -3.61 -7.46
CA TRP A 70 3.62 -2.72 -6.40
C TRP A 70 3.87 -3.36 -5.04
N GLN A 71 4.19 -2.51 -4.07
CA GLN A 71 4.23 -2.83 -2.65
C GLN A 71 3.31 -1.86 -1.94
N LEU A 72 2.28 -2.38 -1.28
CA LEU A 72 1.27 -1.62 -0.56
C LEU A 72 1.43 -1.85 0.94
N SER A 73 1.57 -0.77 1.70
CA SER A 73 1.54 -0.78 3.16
C SER A 73 0.10 -0.63 3.66
N SER A 74 -0.21 -1.23 4.81
CA SER A 74 -1.58 -1.19 5.35
C SER A 74 -2.07 0.23 5.69
N SER A 75 -1.15 1.16 5.94
CA SER A 75 -1.38 2.59 6.17
C SER A 75 -1.89 3.40 4.97
N GLY A 76 -2.05 2.78 3.81
CA GLY A 76 -2.53 3.47 2.60
C GLY A 76 -1.43 4.08 1.73
N VAL A 77 -0.16 3.78 1.99
CA VAL A 77 0.96 4.17 1.11
C VAL A 77 1.38 2.98 0.26
N ALA A 78 1.57 3.20 -1.04
CA ALA A 78 2.11 2.22 -1.96
C ALA A 78 3.33 2.74 -2.71
N THR A 79 4.26 1.85 -3.02
CA THR A 79 5.34 2.11 -3.97
C THR A 79 5.06 1.30 -5.23
N LEU A 80 5.00 1.97 -6.37
CA LEU A 80 4.86 1.37 -7.69
C LEU A 80 6.20 1.48 -8.42
N THR A 81 6.76 0.34 -8.78
CA THR A 81 7.99 0.23 -9.58
C THR A 81 7.63 -0.23 -10.98
N PHE A 82 7.73 0.66 -11.96
CA PHE A 82 7.48 0.32 -13.35
C PHE A 82 8.59 -0.57 -13.90
N THR A 83 8.25 -1.46 -14.83
CA THR A 83 9.22 -2.36 -15.48
C THR A 83 10.34 -1.60 -16.20
N ARG A 84 10.09 -0.34 -16.61
CA ARG A 84 11.08 0.55 -17.24
C ARG A 84 12.02 1.27 -16.27
N GLY A 85 11.84 1.09 -14.96
CA GLY A 85 12.72 1.63 -13.91
C GLY A 85 12.15 2.76 -13.06
N ASP A 86 11.09 3.44 -13.50
CA ASP A 86 10.49 4.53 -12.71
C ASP A 86 9.88 4.02 -11.41
N VAL A 87 9.99 4.81 -10.35
CA VAL A 87 9.40 4.52 -9.03
C VAL A 87 8.50 5.68 -8.61
N VAL A 88 7.27 5.37 -8.22
CA VAL A 88 6.29 6.36 -7.75
C VAL A 88 5.74 5.93 -6.40
N THR A 89 5.74 6.85 -5.44
CA THR A 89 5.05 6.67 -4.16
C THR A 89 3.65 7.25 -4.26
N LEU A 90 2.66 6.46 -3.88
CA LEU A 90 1.24 6.77 -4.00
C LEU A 90 0.60 6.71 -2.61
N TYR A 91 -0.36 7.58 -2.35
CA TYR A 91 -1.10 7.56 -1.10
C TYR A 91 -2.61 7.69 -1.33
N TYR A 92 -3.38 6.94 -0.54
CA TYR A 92 -4.82 7.09 -0.44
C TYR A 92 -5.34 6.61 0.92
N LYS A 93 -5.90 7.54 1.69
CA LYS A 93 -6.45 7.27 3.03
C LYS A 93 -7.64 6.32 3.01
N ASN A 94 -8.59 6.53 2.10
CA ASN A 94 -9.91 5.88 2.14
C ASN A 94 -9.92 4.50 1.45
N ASN A 95 -8.97 3.66 1.83
CA ASN A 95 -8.65 2.39 1.18
C ASN A 95 -9.58 1.21 1.53
N LYS A 96 -10.36 1.33 2.62
CA LYS A 96 -11.40 0.40 3.07
C LYS A 96 -10.93 -1.04 3.36
N TRP A 97 -9.63 -1.28 3.55
CA TRP A 97 -9.14 -2.56 4.08
C TRP A 97 -8.92 -2.47 5.58
N ARG A 98 -8.74 -3.62 6.23
CA ARG A 98 -8.38 -3.66 7.63
C ARG A 98 -6.90 -3.33 7.79
N ASP A 99 -6.63 -2.23 8.47
CA ASP A 99 -5.30 -1.81 8.87
C ASP A 99 -5.08 -2.18 10.35
N PRO A 100 -4.18 -3.13 10.65
CA PRO A 100 -3.90 -3.55 12.03
C PRO A 100 -3.32 -2.44 12.92
N PHE A 101 -2.79 -1.38 12.31
CA PHE A 101 -2.11 -0.27 12.97
C PHE A 101 -2.83 1.07 12.69
N ALA A 102 -4.10 1.03 12.28
CA ALA A 102 -4.92 2.23 12.19
C ALA A 102 -4.87 3.01 13.52
N CYS A 103 -4.94 4.34 13.44
CA CYS A 103 -4.91 5.23 14.59
C CYS A 103 -3.57 5.31 15.34
N THR A 104 -2.48 4.71 14.82
CA THR A 104 -1.12 4.91 15.33
C THR A 104 -0.27 5.77 14.39
N TYR A 105 -0.88 6.37 13.38
CA TYR A 105 -0.19 7.13 12.33
C TYR A 105 -0.35 8.63 12.49
N GLY A 106 0.55 9.41 11.87
CA GLY A 106 0.57 10.86 12.01
C GLY A 106 1.21 11.33 13.33
N LEU A 107 1.59 12.60 13.35
CA LEU A 107 2.33 13.23 14.46
C LEU A 107 1.41 13.88 15.52
N GLY A 108 0.09 13.69 15.42
CA GLY A 108 -0.90 14.31 16.31
C GLY A 108 -1.29 13.45 17.50
N GLU A 109 -1.80 14.08 18.57
CA GLU A 109 -2.29 13.45 19.81
C GLU A 109 -3.37 12.37 19.57
N ALA A 110 -4.14 12.50 18.49
CA ALA A 110 -5.05 11.48 17.98
C ALA A 110 -4.49 10.95 16.66
N GLY A 111 -4.02 9.71 16.66
CA GLY A 111 -3.47 9.10 15.45
C GLY A 111 -4.52 8.93 14.35
N ASP A 112 -4.07 8.97 13.11
CA ASP A 112 -4.90 8.91 11.93
C ASP A 112 -5.53 7.53 11.75
N CYS A 113 -6.86 7.52 11.88
CA CYS A 113 -7.78 6.54 11.32
C CYS A 113 -8.44 7.17 10.06
#